data_AF-A0A6M1LU00-F1
#
_entry.id   AF-A0A6M1LU00-F1
#
_cell.length_a   1.000
_cell.length_b   1.000
_cell.length_c   1.000
_cell.angle_alpha   90.00
_cell.angle_beta   90.00
_cell.angle_gamma   90.00
#
_symmetry.space_group_name_H-M   'P 1'
#
loop_
_entity.id
_entity.type
_entity.pdbx_description
1 polymer ?
#
loop_
_entity_poly.entity_id
_entity_poly.type
_entity_poly.pdbx_seq_one_letter_code
_entity_poly.pdbx_strand_id
1 'polypeptide(L)'
;MLVYLALNLFERRASVGSLPLAVQRDIRAFFGSHKAALERAEAALLAVGDQALTAAAATAGAARGDGILDHSDGDYTFHVALSEAQPVPLRILLGCAERLEPLPADADLVKVHGSGNRVSYLAFDGFEERALPTLARRTVVDLRRRRVSEVPVDTADGRRVLLGKASLMPTDMGGRERQERFDDGLRARGVFAQPGLGPGLRLLTRRLVEAGIVAGRSGAAGKRC
;
A
#
# COMPACT_ATOMS: atom_id res chain seq x y z
N MET A 1 4.86 -12.01 16.38
CA MET A 1 4.14 -12.25 17.64
C MET A 1 3.38 -11.03 18.16
N LEU A 2 4.00 -9.85 18.38
CA LEU A 2 3.30 -8.67 18.92
C LEU A 2 2.10 -8.20 18.06
N VAL A 3 2.25 -8.15 16.73
CA VAL A 3 1.16 -7.82 15.79
C VAL A 3 -0.03 -8.78 15.98
N TYR A 4 0.24 -10.09 15.98
CA TYR A 4 -0.77 -11.11 16.21
C TYR A 4 -1.51 -10.90 17.54
N LEU A 5 -0.78 -10.67 18.64
CA LEU A 5 -1.39 -10.45 19.95
C LEU A 5 -2.25 -9.18 19.98
N ALA A 6 -1.76 -8.08 19.40
CA ALA A 6 -2.50 -6.81 19.33
C ALA A 6 -3.82 -6.96 18.55
N LEU A 7 -3.78 -7.63 17.40
CA LEU A 7 -4.98 -7.84 16.59
C LEU A 7 -5.94 -8.85 17.22
N ASN A 8 -5.46 -9.84 17.97
CA ASN A 8 -6.33 -10.77 18.70
C ASN A 8 -7.08 -10.12 19.87
N LEU A 9 -6.74 -8.89 20.30
CA LEU A 9 -7.51 -8.17 21.32
C LEU A 9 -8.93 -7.82 20.85
N PHE A 10 -9.16 -7.75 19.54
CA PHE A 10 -10.48 -7.55 18.95
C PHE A 10 -11.36 -8.81 19.00
N GLU A 11 -10.75 -10.00 19.04
CA GLU A 11 -11.48 -11.23 19.29
C GLU A 11 -11.83 -11.29 20.78
N ARG A 12 -13.07 -11.65 21.13
CA ARG A 12 -13.50 -11.79 22.54
C ARG A 12 -12.44 -12.60 23.27
N ARG A 13 -11.72 -11.98 24.23
CA ARG A 13 -10.57 -12.54 24.96
C ARG A 13 -10.62 -14.07 25.02
N ALA A 14 -10.01 -14.72 24.03
CA ALA A 14 -9.76 -16.14 24.11
C ALA A 14 -8.86 -16.30 25.35
N SER A 15 -9.25 -17.17 26.28
CA SER A 15 -8.42 -17.40 27.45
C SER A 15 -7.08 -17.95 26.95
N VAL A 16 -5.97 -17.58 27.58
CA VAL A 16 -4.61 -18.03 27.18
C VAL A 16 -4.52 -19.53 26.99
N GLY A 17 -5.24 -20.26 27.84
CA GLY A 17 -5.30 -21.72 27.82
C GLY A 17 -5.91 -22.29 26.55
N SER A 18 -6.69 -21.50 25.80
CA SER A 18 -7.23 -21.92 24.49
C SER A 18 -6.30 -21.59 23.31
N LEU A 19 -5.18 -20.89 23.52
CA LEU A 19 -4.19 -20.66 22.46
C LEU A 19 -3.38 -21.94 22.20
N PRO A 20 -2.95 -22.20 20.95
CA PRO A 20 -2.06 -23.33 20.65
C PRO A 20 -0.78 -23.31 21.50
N LEU A 21 -0.29 -24.48 21.91
CA LEU A 21 0.88 -24.60 22.78
C LEU A 21 2.13 -23.90 22.23
N ALA A 22 2.31 -23.87 20.91
CA ALA A 22 3.40 -23.14 20.27
C ALA A 22 3.33 -21.63 20.58
N VAL A 23 2.15 -21.03 20.45
CA VAL A 23 1.91 -19.61 20.75
C VAL A 23 2.12 -19.34 22.25
N GLN A 24 1.68 -20.23 23.13
CA GLN A 24 1.91 -20.09 24.57
C GLN A 24 3.42 -20.09 24.93
N ARG A 25 4.21 -20.96 24.28
CA ARG A 25 5.66 -21.02 24.45
C ARG A 25 6.32 -19.73 23.99
N ASP A 26 5.94 -19.22 22.82
CA ASP A 26 6.45 -17.95 22.30
C ASP A 26 6.10 -16.78 23.22
N ILE A 27 4.88 -16.71 23.74
CA ILE A 27 4.46 -15.69 24.70
C ILE A 27 5.41 -15.69 25.91
N ARG A 28 5.68 -16.87 26.49
CA ARG A 28 6.59 -16.97 27.64
C ARG A 28 8.02 -16.58 27.27
N ALA A 29 8.52 -16.99 26.10
CA ALA A 29 9.87 -16.69 25.66
C ALA A 29 10.11 -15.20 25.39
N PHE A 30 9.18 -14.52 24.69
CA PHE A 30 9.35 -13.12 24.25
C PHE A 30 8.80 -12.09 25.25
N PHE A 31 7.82 -12.47 26.08
CA PHE A 31 7.10 -11.55 26.96
C PHE A 31 7.20 -11.91 28.45
N GLY A 32 7.75 -13.08 28.78
CA GLY A 32 7.90 -13.59 30.14
C GLY A 32 6.59 -14.12 30.73
N SER A 33 5.52 -13.33 30.66
CA SER A 33 4.18 -13.71 31.11
C SER A 33 3.11 -13.31 30.11
N HIS A 34 1.97 -14.01 30.17
CA HIS A 34 0.81 -13.65 29.37
C HIS A 34 0.27 -12.25 29.70
N LYS A 35 0.23 -11.88 30.99
CA LYS A 35 -0.22 -10.55 31.42
C LYS A 35 0.64 -9.45 30.76
N ALA A 36 1.96 -9.60 30.82
CA ALA A 36 2.88 -8.65 30.16
C ALA A 36 2.72 -8.64 28.64
N ALA A 37 2.42 -9.79 28.01
CA ALA A 37 2.15 -9.87 26.58
C ALA A 37 0.90 -9.08 26.18
N LEU A 38 -0.20 -9.21 26.95
CA LEU A 38 -1.42 -8.44 26.73
C LEU A 38 -1.22 -6.94 26.96
N GLU A 39 -0.54 -6.56 28.04
CA GLU A 39 -0.25 -5.15 28.34
C GLU A 39 0.54 -4.49 27.20
N ARG A 40 1.56 -5.18 26.65
CA ARG A 40 2.31 -4.68 25.49
C ARG A 40 1.48 -4.65 24.21
N ALA A 41 0.62 -5.65 24.00
CA ALA A 41 -0.26 -5.70 22.84
C ALA A 41 -1.28 -4.54 22.85
N GLU A 42 -1.87 -4.27 24.02
CA GLU A 42 -2.81 -3.17 24.24
C GLU A 42 -2.12 -1.82 24.07
N ALA A 43 -0.94 -1.65 24.67
CA ALA A 43 -0.13 -0.45 24.49
C ALA A 43 0.24 -0.22 23.02
N ALA A 44 0.63 -1.27 22.29
CA ALA A 44 0.95 -1.17 20.86
C ALA A 44 -0.29 -0.81 20.02
N LEU A 45 -1.45 -1.38 20.33
CA LEU A 45 -2.71 -1.07 19.65
C LEU A 45 -3.17 0.37 19.89
N LEU A 46 -3.00 0.88 21.12
CA LEU A 46 -3.29 2.27 21.42
C LEU A 46 -2.30 3.21 20.72
N ALA A 47 -1.02 2.85 20.71
CA ALA A 47 0.04 3.66 20.16
C ALA A 47 -0.08 3.89 18.65
N VAL A 48 -0.67 2.97 17.87
CA VAL A 48 -0.91 3.22 16.43
C VAL A 48 -1.92 4.33 16.16
N GLY A 49 -2.68 4.77 17.16
CA GLY A 49 -3.49 5.99 17.08
C GLY A 49 -2.67 7.28 17.08
N ASP A 50 -1.38 7.22 17.42
CA ASP A 50 -0.45 8.35 17.37
C ASP A 50 0.06 8.57 15.94
N GLN A 51 -0.27 9.74 15.39
CA GLN A 51 0.18 10.16 14.06
C GLN A 51 1.71 10.22 13.95
N ALA A 52 2.41 10.65 15.00
CA ALA A 52 3.87 10.73 14.98
C ALA A 52 4.51 9.35 14.88
N LEU A 53 3.96 8.35 15.57
CA LEU A 53 4.43 6.97 15.48
C LEU A 53 4.21 6.39 14.08
N THR A 54 3.03 6.58 13.52
CA THR A 54 2.71 6.08 12.16
C THR A 54 3.58 6.76 11.10
N ALA A 55 3.83 8.07 11.22
CA ALA A 55 4.73 8.80 10.32
C ALA A 55 6.20 8.35 10.44
N ALA A 56 6.69 8.10 11.66
CA ALA A 56 8.03 7.56 11.88
C ALA A 56 8.17 6.16 11.27
N ALA A 57 7.14 5.32 11.43
CA ALA A 57 7.11 3.99 10.83
C ALA A 57 7.08 4.07 9.29
N ALA A 58 6.26 4.94 8.70
CA ALA A 58 6.24 5.19 7.26
C ALA A 58 7.62 5.63 6.73
N THR A 59 8.27 6.57 7.41
CA THR A 59 9.65 7.00 7.09
C THR A 59 10.62 5.83 7.14
N ALA A 60 10.54 4.97 8.16
CA ALA A 60 11.40 3.80 8.28
C ALA A 60 11.16 2.77 7.17
N GLY A 61 9.89 2.55 6.76
CA GLY A 61 9.56 1.67 5.63
C GLY A 61 10.10 2.20 4.30
N ALA A 62 9.92 3.50 4.04
CA ALA A 62 10.46 4.16 2.86
C ALA A 62 12.00 4.10 2.81
N ALA A 63 12.68 4.32 3.93
CA ALA A 63 14.14 4.26 4.01
C ALA A 63 14.72 2.87 3.71
N ARG A 64 13.93 1.80 3.87
CA ARG A 64 14.31 0.43 3.47
C ARG A 64 14.02 0.12 2.00
N GLY A 65 13.32 1.01 1.29
CA GLY A 65 12.86 0.79 -0.08
C GLY A 65 11.57 -0.02 -0.18
N ASP A 66 10.82 -0.19 0.92
CA ASP A 66 9.58 -0.98 0.92
C ASP A 66 8.38 -0.22 0.32
N GLY A 67 8.56 1.05 -0.02
CA GLY A 67 7.52 1.92 -0.57
C GLY A 67 7.99 3.37 -0.74
N ILE A 68 7.07 4.24 -1.12
CA ILE A 68 7.31 5.67 -1.35
C ILE A 68 6.59 6.48 -0.27
N LEU A 69 7.32 7.42 0.34
CA LEU A 69 6.75 8.46 1.20
C LEU A 69 6.63 9.76 0.39
N ASP A 70 5.41 10.26 0.26
CA ASP A 70 5.16 11.60 -0.28
C ASP A 70 5.38 12.63 0.85
N HIS A 71 6.41 13.46 0.72
CA HIS A 71 6.75 14.45 1.72
C HIS A 71 5.78 15.64 1.76
N SER A 72 4.90 15.79 0.77
CA SER A 72 3.95 16.91 0.71
C SER A 72 2.72 16.70 1.60
N ASP A 73 2.24 15.46 1.71
CA ASP A 73 1.05 15.11 2.51
C ASP A 73 1.32 14.00 3.56
N GLY A 74 2.52 13.40 3.54
CA GLY A 74 2.92 12.33 4.45
C GLY A 74 2.35 10.96 4.07
N ASP A 75 1.75 10.83 2.89
CA ASP A 75 1.20 9.55 2.43
C ASP A 75 2.32 8.55 2.13
N TYR A 76 2.17 7.34 2.65
CA TYR A 76 3.09 6.25 2.41
C TYR A 76 2.41 5.14 1.62
N THR A 77 2.94 4.85 0.43
CA THR A 77 2.37 3.88 -0.51
C THR A 77 3.35 2.75 -0.79
N PHE A 78 2.88 1.51 -0.74
CA PHE A 78 3.68 0.31 -0.98
C PHE A 78 2.85 -0.80 -1.64
N HIS A 79 3.54 -1.80 -2.19
CA HIS A 79 2.90 -2.97 -2.79
C HIS A 79 2.27 -3.89 -1.74
N VAL A 80 1.09 -4.45 -1.99
CA VAL A 80 0.39 -5.34 -1.04
C VAL A 80 1.24 -6.51 -0.55
N ALA A 81 2.11 -7.06 -1.41
CA ALA A 81 3.02 -8.15 -1.07
C ALA A 81 4.01 -7.81 0.07
N LEU A 82 4.28 -6.51 0.30
CA LEU A 82 5.19 -6.04 1.34
C LEU A 82 4.49 -5.78 2.68
N SER A 83 3.19 -6.02 2.80
CA SER A 83 2.41 -5.72 4.02
C SER A 83 2.99 -6.38 5.28
N GLU A 84 3.44 -7.62 5.18
CA GLU A 84 4.05 -8.35 6.32
C GLU A 84 5.49 -7.90 6.64
N ALA A 85 6.18 -7.26 5.69
CA ALA A 85 7.51 -6.69 5.86
C ALA A 85 7.48 -5.27 6.46
N GLN A 86 6.31 -4.64 6.51
CA GLN A 86 6.16 -3.29 7.07
C GLN A 86 6.54 -3.24 8.55
N PRO A 87 6.97 -2.06 9.05
CA PRO A 87 7.22 -1.88 10.48
C PRO A 87 5.98 -2.24 11.32
N VAL A 88 6.23 -2.74 12.53
CA VAL A 88 5.17 -3.23 13.44
C VAL A 88 4.00 -2.25 13.61
N PRO A 89 4.20 -0.93 13.79
CA PRO A 89 3.07 0.01 13.89
C PRO A 89 2.18 0.02 12.64
N LEU A 90 2.76 0.00 11.44
CA LEU A 90 1.98 -0.06 10.21
C LEU A 90 1.24 -1.38 10.09
N ARG A 91 1.88 -2.51 10.41
CA ARG A 91 1.20 -3.84 10.37
C ARG A 91 0.00 -3.91 11.30
N ILE A 92 0.10 -3.34 12.50
CA ILE A 92 -1.04 -3.25 13.43
C ILE A 92 -2.12 -2.33 12.84
N LEU A 93 -1.76 -1.17 12.28
CA LEU A 93 -2.70 -0.25 11.63
C LEU A 93 -3.45 -0.91 10.46
N LEU A 94 -2.75 -1.67 9.62
CA LEU A 94 -3.33 -2.43 8.51
C LEU A 94 -4.29 -3.50 9.02
N GLY A 95 -3.88 -4.26 10.03
CA GLY A 95 -4.77 -5.25 10.66
C GLY A 95 -6.01 -4.63 11.30
N CYS A 96 -5.92 -3.40 11.84
CA CYS A 96 -7.09 -2.63 12.27
C CYS A 96 -8.00 -2.26 11.10
N ALA A 97 -7.43 -1.87 9.95
CA ALA A 97 -8.19 -1.57 8.74
C ALA A 97 -8.91 -2.80 8.20
N GLU A 98 -8.24 -3.96 8.21
CA GLU A 98 -8.79 -5.25 7.79
C GLU A 98 -9.99 -5.73 8.62
N ARG A 99 -10.15 -5.22 9.86
CA ARG A 99 -11.37 -5.47 10.65
C ARG A 99 -12.60 -4.75 10.10
N LEU A 100 -12.41 -3.67 9.36
CA LEU A 100 -13.49 -2.89 8.75
C LEU A 100 -13.71 -3.29 7.29
N GLU A 101 -12.62 -3.53 6.57
CA GLU A 101 -12.62 -3.95 5.16
C GLU A 101 -11.42 -4.87 4.93
N PRO A 102 -11.65 -6.18 4.67
CA PRO A 102 -10.56 -7.07 4.28
C PRO A 102 -9.78 -6.53 3.08
N LEU A 103 -8.47 -6.77 3.03
CA LEU A 103 -7.66 -6.38 1.87
C LEU A 103 -8.27 -6.99 0.58
N PRO A 104 -8.70 -6.17 -0.39
CA PRO A 104 -9.28 -6.69 -1.62
C PRO A 104 -8.28 -7.53 -2.42
N ALA A 105 -8.72 -8.65 -2.98
CA ALA A 105 -7.85 -9.58 -3.71
C ALA A 105 -7.20 -8.98 -4.96
N ASP A 106 -7.83 -7.97 -5.56
CA ASP A 106 -7.37 -7.22 -6.72
C ASP A 106 -6.63 -5.92 -6.35
N ALA A 107 -6.36 -5.65 -5.06
CA ALA A 107 -5.55 -4.51 -4.67
C ALA A 107 -4.08 -4.75 -4.99
N ASP A 108 -3.44 -3.80 -5.68
CA ASP A 108 -2.01 -3.84 -5.98
C ASP A 108 -1.20 -3.08 -4.93
N LEU A 109 -1.73 -1.94 -4.49
CA LEU A 109 -1.04 -1.04 -3.56
C LEU A 109 -1.88 -0.74 -2.33
N VAL A 110 -1.19 -0.56 -1.22
CA VAL A 110 -1.71 -0.01 0.03
C VAL A 110 -1.16 1.38 0.22
N LYS A 111 -2.01 2.32 0.64
CA LYS A 111 -1.60 3.67 1.02
C LYS A 111 -2.01 3.99 2.44
N VAL A 112 -1.05 4.18 3.33
CA VAL A 112 -1.26 4.76 4.66
C VAL A 112 -1.25 6.28 4.52
N HIS A 113 -2.34 6.95 4.89
CA HIS A 113 -2.39 8.41 4.76
C HIS A 113 -1.57 9.07 5.86
N GLY A 114 -0.94 10.21 5.55
CA GLY A 114 -0.12 10.96 6.52
C GLY A 114 -0.86 11.43 7.77
N SER A 115 -2.21 11.43 7.73
CA SER A 115 -3.07 11.67 8.89
C SER A 115 -3.08 10.52 9.92
N GLY A 116 -2.48 9.37 9.62
CA GLY A 116 -2.31 8.23 10.54
C GLY A 116 -3.59 7.42 10.83
N ASN A 117 -4.74 7.82 10.27
CA ASN A 117 -6.05 7.24 10.59
C ASN A 117 -6.83 6.75 9.36
N ARG A 118 -6.20 6.74 8.18
CA ARG A 118 -6.80 6.24 6.95
C ARG A 118 -5.85 5.31 6.22
N VAL A 119 -6.42 4.28 5.63
CA VAL A 119 -5.73 3.37 4.69
C VAL A 119 -6.52 3.38 3.39
N SER A 120 -5.83 3.41 2.24
CA SER A 120 -6.46 3.13 0.95
C SER A 120 -5.94 1.82 0.38
N TYR A 121 -6.83 1.06 -0.23
CA TYR A 121 -6.49 -0.03 -1.14
C TYR A 121 -6.69 0.48 -2.57
N LEU A 122 -5.67 0.31 -3.41
CA LEU A 122 -5.64 0.80 -4.79
C LEU A 122 -5.48 -0.40 -5.73
N ALA A 123 -6.44 -0.57 -6.63
CA ALA A 123 -6.37 -1.54 -7.71
C ALA A 123 -6.18 -0.81 -9.05
N PHE A 124 -5.36 -1.35 -9.92
CA PHE A 124 -5.06 -0.78 -11.22
C PHE A 124 -5.36 -1.76 -12.35
N ASP A 125 -5.88 -1.22 -13.46
CA ASP A 125 -6.06 -1.98 -14.69
C ASP A 125 -4.69 -2.31 -15.29
N GLY A 126 -4.28 -3.57 -15.13
CA GLY A 126 -3.06 -4.13 -15.68
C GLY A 126 -1.79 -3.71 -14.95
N PHE A 127 -1.78 -3.76 -13.61
CA PHE A 127 -0.61 -3.38 -12.81
C PHE A 127 0.65 -4.13 -13.24
N GLU A 128 0.58 -5.44 -13.49
CA GLU A 128 1.73 -6.23 -13.91
C GLU A 128 2.04 -6.05 -15.41
N GLU A 129 1.01 -6.02 -16.25
CA GLU A 129 1.14 -6.11 -17.71
C GLU A 129 1.41 -4.78 -18.40
N ARG A 130 0.99 -3.66 -17.80
CA ARG A 130 1.05 -2.33 -18.42
C ARG A 130 2.10 -1.47 -17.75
N ALA A 131 2.88 -0.75 -18.57
CA ALA A 131 3.86 0.20 -18.05
C ALA A 131 3.22 1.45 -17.42
N LEU A 132 1.98 1.77 -17.80
CA LEU A 132 1.19 2.90 -17.34
C LEU A 132 -0.22 2.42 -16.95
N PRO A 133 -0.38 1.70 -15.83
CA PRO A 133 -1.67 1.17 -15.45
C PRO A 133 -2.57 2.30 -14.89
N THR A 134 -3.88 2.18 -15.09
CA THR A 134 -4.87 3.18 -14.66
C THR A 134 -5.59 2.74 -13.41
N LEU A 135 -5.85 3.67 -12.49
CA LEU A 135 -6.58 3.38 -11.25
C LEU A 135 -7.98 2.88 -11.56
N ALA A 136 -8.23 1.60 -11.27
CA ALA A 136 -9.49 0.91 -11.51
C ALA A 136 -10.44 1.01 -10.31
N ARG A 137 -9.88 0.95 -9.09
CA ARG A 137 -10.65 1.01 -7.85
C ARG A 137 -9.84 1.64 -6.74
N ARG A 138 -10.52 2.39 -5.87
CA ARG A 138 -9.95 2.97 -4.66
C ARG A 138 -10.92 2.83 -3.50
N THR A 139 -10.59 1.94 -2.58
CA THR A 139 -11.31 1.81 -1.31
C THR A 139 -10.54 2.57 -0.24
N VAL A 140 -11.22 3.38 0.57
CA VAL A 140 -10.65 4.10 1.71
C VAL A 140 -11.32 3.65 3.00
N VAL A 141 -10.50 3.17 3.92
CA VAL A 141 -10.88 2.80 5.28
C VAL A 141 -10.50 3.96 6.21
N ASP A 142 -11.51 4.61 6.80
CA ASP A 142 -11.34 5.63 7.84
C ASP A 142 -11.48 4.95 9.22
N LEU A 143 -10.34 4.76 9.89
CA LEU A 143 -10.25 4.08 11.18
C LEU A 143 -10.89 4.93 12.29
N ARG A 144 -10.78 6.26 12.20
CA ARG A 144 -11.35 7.17 13.20
C ARG A 144 -12.87 7.18 13.14
N ARG A 145 -13.43 7.23 11.93
CA ARG A 145 -14.89 7.20 11.71
C ARG A 145 -15.46 5.80 11.60
N ARG A 146 -14.61 4.78 11.58
CA ARG A 146 -14.96 3.36 11.36
C ARG A 146 -15.83 3.18 10.11
N ARG A 147 -15.43 3.83 9.01
CA ARG A 147 -16.21 3.85 7.76
C ARG A 147 -15.35 3.42 6.59
N VAL A 148 -15.94 2.64 5.70
CA VAL A 148 -15.38 2.29 4.40
C VAL A 148 -16.08 3.11 3.32
N SER A 149 -15.31 3.57 2.34
CA SER A 149 -15.84 4.32 1.21
C SER A 149 -15.09 3.97 -0.07
N GLU A 150 -15.83 3.77 -1.15
CA GLU A 150 -15.26 3.70 -2.48
C GLU A 150 -15.18 5.11 -3.07
N VAL A 151 -14.01 5.48 -3.58
CA VAL A 151 -13.78 6.80 -4.17
C VAL A 151 -13.93 6.70 -5.68
N PRO A 152 -14.78 7.52 -6.32
CA PRO A 152 -14.91 7.54 -7.77
C PRO A 152 -13.55 7.73 -8.45
N VAL A 153 -13.20 6.84 -9.38
CA VAL A 153 -11.92 6.87 -10.10
C VAL A 153 -12.02 7.56 -11.47
N ASP A 154 -13.24 7.64 -12.02
CA ASP A 154 -13.50 8.29 -13.28
C ASP A 154 -13.58 9.81 -13.09
N THR A 155 -12.84 10.54 -13.92
CA THR A 155 -12.79 12.00 -13.89
C THR A 155 -13.02 12.58 -15.29
N ALA A 156 -13.21 13.89 -15.38
CA ALA A 156 -13.27 14.60 -16.65
C ALA A 156 -12.00 14.41 -17.51
N ASP A 157 -10.86 14.04 -16.95
CA ASP A 157 -9.63 13.74 -17.68
C ASP A 157 -9.33 12.23 -17.81
N GLY A 158 -10.31 11.38 -17.47
CA GLY A 158 -10.16 9.93 -17.42
C GLY A 158 -9.56 9.44 -16.10
N ARG A 159 -9.40 8.12 -15.98
CA ARG A 159 -8.79 7.50 -14.79
C ARG A 159 -7.34 7.95 -14.63
N ARG A 160 -6.93 8.15 -13.38
CA ARG A 160 -5.55 8.54 -13.04
C ARG A 160 -4.58 7.40 -13.36
N VAL A 161 -3.39 7.76 -13.85
CA VAL A 161 -2.36 6.80 -14.27
C VAL A 161 -1.28 6.70 -13.19
N LEU A 162 -0.80 5.49 -12.89
CA LEU A 162 0.36 5.31 -12.02
C LEU A 162 1.65 5.64 -12.78
N LEU A 163 2.47 6.53 -12.25
CA LEU A 163 3.76 6.93 -12.80
C LEU A 163 4.89 6.47 -11.87
N GLY A 164 6.03 6.07 -12.43
CA GLY A 164 7.15 5.57 -11.63
C GLY A 164 6.81 4.26 -10.90
N LYS A 165 6.05 3.37 -11.57
CA LYS A 165 5.56 2.11 -10.99
C LYS A 165 6.69 1.24 -10.45
N ALA A 166 7.88 1.27 -11.05
CA ALA A 166 9.00 0.44 -10.59
C ALA A 166 9.38 0.67 -9.12
N SER A 167 9.22 1.89 -8.60
CA SER A 167 9.45 2.23 -7.20
C SER A 167 8.42 1.63 -6.24
N LEU A 168 7.35 1.05 -6.77
CA LEU A 168 6.27 0.35 -6.05
C LEU A 168 6.21 -1.13 -6.40
N MET A 169 7.16 -1.65 -7.16
CA MET A 169 7.29 -3.08 -7.45
C MET A 169 8.26 -3.71 -6.44
N PRO A 170 7.89 -4.83 -5.78
CA PRO A 170 8.82 -5.63 -4.98
C PRO A 170 10.08 -5.98 -5.78
N THR A 171 11.23 -6.09 -5.09
CA THR A 171 12.53 -6.29 -5.74
C THR A 171 12.62 -7.60 -6.53
N ASP A 172 11.87 -8.62 -6.13
CA ASP A 172 11.77 -9.93 -6.77
C ASP A 172 10.64 -10.02 -7.82
N MET A 173 9.87 -8.95 -8.04
CA MET A 173 8.79 -8.93 -9.01
C MET A 173 9.31 -8.94 -10.45
N GLY A 174 8.79 -9.87 -11.25
CA GLY A 174 9.11 -9.99 -12.66
C GLY A 174 8.87 -8.69 -13.43
N GLY A 175 9.78 -8.37 -14.37
CA GLY A 175 9.64 -7.18 -15.22
C GLY A 175 10.01 -5.84 -14.58
N ARG A 176 10.39 -5.81 -13.29
CA ARG A 176 10.79 -4.58 -12.58
C ARG A 176 11.90 -3.81 -13.30
N GLU A 177 12.99 -4.46 -13.70
CA GLU A 177 14.09 -3.79 -14.43
C GLU A 177 13.63 -3.17 -15.77
N ARG A 178 12.68 -3.81 -16.46
CA ARG A 178 12.10 -3.27 -17.70
C ARG A 178 11.26 -2.04 -17.39
N GLN A 179 10.50 -2.08 -16.30
CA GLN A 179 9.72 -0.95 -15.82
C GLN A 179 10.62 0.22 -15.39
N GLU A 180 11.72 -0.04 -14.68
CA GLU A 180 12.70 0.99 -14.26
C GLU A 180 13.23 1.75 -15.48
N ARG A 181 13.68 1.03 -16.52
CA ARG A 181 14.14 1.66 -17.78
C ARG A 181 13.07 2.51 -18.45
N PHE A 182 11.81 2.06 -18.42
CA PHE A 182 10.69 2.81 -18.96
C PHE A 182 10.42 4.09 -18.14
N ASP A 183 10.38 3.97 -16.83
CA ASP A 183 10.14 5.06 -15.89
C ASP A 183 11.25 6.12 -15.97
N ASP A 184 12.52 5.70 -16.08
CA ASP A 184 13.67 6.59 -16.27
C ASP A 184 13.56 7.36 -17.59
N GLY A 185 13.10 6.70 -18.66
CA GLY A 185 12.87 7.33 -19.96
C GLY A 185 11.78 8.41 -19.92
N LEU A 186 10.73 8.21 -19.11
CA LEU A 186 9.68 9.22 -18.88
C LEU A 186 10.18 10.37 -18.00
N ARG A 187 10.94 10.06 -16.94
CA ARG A 187 11.52 11.06 -16.03
C ARG A 187 12.50 11.97 -16.76
N ALA A 188 13.39 11.42 -17.59
CA ALA A 188 14.35 12.18 -18.38
C ALA A 188 13.70 13.15 -19.38
N ARG A 189 12.44 12.90 -19.75
CA ARG A 189 11.64 13.76 -20.64
C ARG A 189 10.68 14.69 -19.88
N GLY A 190 10.79 14.77 -18.56
CA GLY A 190 9.98 15.67 -17.73
C GLY A 190 8.52 15.27 -17.59
N VAL A 191 8.14 14.03 -17.91
CA VAL A 191 6.74 13.57 -17.82
C VAL A 191 6.24 13.55 -16.37
N PHE A 192 7.12 13.19 -15.44
CA PHE A 192 6.89 13.28 -13.99
C PHE A 192 8.19 13.51 -13.22
N ALA A 193 8.07 14.12 -12.05
CA ALA A 193 9.19 14.35 -11.13
C ALA A 193 9.29 13.29 -10.03
N GLN A 194 8.14 12.89 -9.46
CA GLN A 194 8.06 11.91 -8.38
C GLN A 194 7.12 10.76 -8.76
N PRO A 195 7.44 9.51 -8.38
CA PRO A 195 6.56 8.37 -8.57
C PRO A 195 5.26 8.52 -7.77
N GLY A 196 4.19 7.90 -8.24
CA GLY A 196 2.89 7.92 -7.59
C GLY A 196 1.74 8.10 -8.56
N LEU A 197 0.56 8.39 -8.02
CA LEU A 197 -0.65 8.52 -8.81
C LEU A 197 -0.62 9.84 -9.58
N GLY A 198 -0.46 9.77 -10.90
CA GLY A 198 -0.36 10.90 -11.80
C GLY A 198 -1.73 11.50 -12.21
N PRO A 199 -1.74 12.28 -13.31
CA PRO A 199 -2.95 12.88 -13.85
C PRO A 199 -3.86 11.84 -14.51
N GLY A 200 -5.07 12.28 -14.91
CA GLY A 200 -5.96 11.49 -15.75
C GLY A 200 -5.33 11.14 -17.10
N LEU A 201 -5.71 9.99 -17.66
CA LEU A 201 -5.15 9.44 -18.90
C LEU A 201 -5.18 10.44 -20.08
N ARG A 202 -6.23 11.25 -20.21
CA ARG A 202 -6.32 12.26 -21.28
C ARG A 202 -5.23 13.32 -21.15
N LEU A 203 -5.02 13.84 -19.94
CA LEU A 203 -4.00 14.83 -19.67
C LEU A 203 -2.59 14.23 -19.81
N LEU A 204 -2.37 13.00 -19.33
CA LEU A 204 -1.10 12.31 -19.52
C LEU A 204 -0.77 12.15 -21.00
N THR A 205 -1.75 11.73 -21.81
CA THR A 205 -1.56 11.54 -23.26
C THR A 205 -1.07 12.83 -23.93
N ARG A 206 -1.62 13.99 -23.55
CA ARG A 206 -1.16 15.29 -24.05
C ARG A 206 0.30 15.57 -23.65
N ARG A 207 0.66 15.35 -22.38
CA ARG A 207 2.05 15.50 -21.89
C ARG A 207 3.04 14.60 -22.61
N LEU A 208 2.64 13.36 -22.91
CA LEU A 208 3.47 12.42 -23.67
C LEU A 208 3.73 12.93 -25.09
N VAL A 209 2.70 13.44 -25.77
CA VAL A 209 2.84 14.03 -27.11
C VAL A 209 3.74 15.27 -27.09
N GLU A 210 3.55 16.17 -26.12
CA GLU A 210 4.39 17.36 -25.91
C GLU A 210 5.86 17.00 -25.63
N ALA A 211 6.10 15.88 -24.93
CA ALA A 211 7.42 15.33 -24.66
C ALA A 211 8.02 14.54 -25.85
N GLY A 212 7.37 14.54 -27.02
CA GLY A 212 7.81 13.81 -28.20
C GLY A 212 7.66 12.29 -28.09
N ILE A 213 6.89 11.79 -27.13
CA ILE A 213 6.61 10.38 -26.90
C ILE A 213 5.31 10.03 -27.60
N VAL A 214 5.39 9.64 -28.87
CA VAL A 214 4.22 9.14 -29.61
C VAL A 214 3.98 7.70 -29.20
N ALA A 215 2.78 7.39 -28.70
CA ALA A 215 2.38 6.01 -28.45
C ALA A 215 2.43 5.21 -29.76
N GLY A 216 3.44 4.35 -29.91
CA GLY A 216 3.42 3.30 -30.92
C GLY A 216 2.17 2.45 -30.67
N ARG A 217 1.30 2.31 -31.69
CA ARG A 217 0.17 1.39 -31.65
C ARG A 217 0.67 0.02 -31.21
N SER A 218 0.31 -0.45 -30.01
CA SER A 218 0.58 -1.84 -29.67
C SER A 218 -0.23 -2.72 -30.63
N GLY A 219 0.44 -3.68 -31.25
CA GLY A 219 -0.10 -4.46 -32.34
C GLY A 219 -1.30 -5.30 -31.91
N ALA A 220 -2.48 -4.95 -32.42
CA ALA A 220 -3.52 -5.94 -32.64
C ALA A 220 -3.01 -6.88 -33.75
N ALA A 221 -2.51 -8.05 -33.35
CA ALA A 221 -2.30 -9.16 -34.25
C ALA A 221 -3.66 -9.57 -34.85
N GLY A 222 -4.00 -8.97 -35.98
CA GLY A 222 -5.09 -9.45 -36.83
C GLY A 222 -4.67 -10.79 -37.43
N LYS A 223 -5.20 -11.87 -36.86
CA LYS A 223 -5.33 -13.15 -37.58
C LYS A 223 -6.14 -12.87 -38.85
N ARG A 224 -5.49 -12.96 -40.01
CA ARG A 224 -6.17 -13.08 -41.28
C ARG A 224 -6.62 -14.55 -41.42
N CYS A 225 -7.90 -14.72 -41.75
CA CYS A 225 -8.47 -15.95 -42.28
C CYS A 225 -7.78 -16.32 -43.59
#